data_AF-A0AAW4I257-F1
#
_entry.id   AF-A0AAW4I257-F1
#
_cell.length_a   1.000
_cell.length_b   1.000
_cell.length_c   1.000
_cell.angle_alpha   90.00
_cell.angle_beta   90.00
_cell.angle_gamma   90.00
#
_symmetry.space_group_name_H-M   'P 1'
#
loop_
_entity.id
_entity.type
_entity.pdbx_description
1 polymer ?
#
loop_
_entity_poly.entity_id
_entity_poly.type
_entity_poly.pdbx_seq_one_letter_code
_entity_poly.pdbx_strand_id
1 'polypeptide(L)'
;MNQRSKPTPEQIELEIVRLKAVHPQVPTHSFFGDDNRAAIDAQIRVLEEGMSLDEVHEAFGELTEEGDFSQNTLDCALTAHDWLNGDLAADEASPAFGWEGIAR
;
A
#
# COMPACT_ATOMS: atom_id res chain seq x y z
N MET A 1 -8.16 22.41 -3.79
CA MET A 1 -7.93 20.99 -3.46
C MET A 1 -8.18 20.21 -4.73
N ASN A 2 -7.13 19.73 -5.39
CA ASN A 2 -7.27 18.87 -6.56
C ASN A 2 -7.44 17.44 -6.05
N GLN A 3 -8.64 17.10 -5.60
CA GLN A 3 -8.95 15.70 -5.28
C GLN A 3 -8.91 14.90 -6.59
N ARG A 4 -8.17 13.79 -6.61
CA ARG A 4 -8.26 12.85 -7.72
C ARG A 4 -9.62 12.17 -7.64
N SER A 5 -10.18 11.80 -8.78
CA SER A 5 -11.40 11.00 -8.79
C SER A 5 -11.09 9.62 -8.20
N LYS A 6 -12.02 9.08 -7.41
CA LYS A 6 -11.95 7.69 -6.93
C LYS A 6 -11.66 6.74 -8.10
N PRO A 7 -10.72 5.79 -7.96
CA PRO A 7 -10.44 4.82 -8.99
C PRO A 7 -11.68 3.97 -9.28
N THR A 8 -11.86 3.58 -10.53
CA THR A 8 -12.91 2.63 -10.93
C THR A 8 -12.54 1.21 -10.47
N PRO A 9 -13.49 0.28 -10.38
CA PRO A 9 -13.20 -1.12 -10.09
C PRO A 9 -12.12 -1.71 -11.01
N GLU A 10 -12.16 -1.42 -12.31
CA GLU A 10 -11.15 -1.89 -13.27
C GLU A 10 -9.76 -1.29 -13.01
N GLN A 11 -9.71 -0.04 -12.53
CA GLN A 11 -8.45 0.60 -12.15
C GLN A 11 -7.89 -0.04 -10.87
N ILE A 12 -8.75 -0.35 -9.89
CA ILE A 12 -8.36 -1.05 -8.65
C ILE A 12 -7.81 -2.44 -8.98
N GLU A 13 -8.52 -3.21 -9.81
CA GLU A 13 -8.05 -4.52 -10.27
C GLU A 13 -6.69 -4.44 -10.99
N LEU A 14 -6.52 -3.46 -11.90
CA LEU A 14 -5.26 -3.26 -12.59
C LEU A 14 -4.13 -2.92 -11.62
N GLU A 15 -4.40 -2.10 -10.61
CA GLU A 15 -3.40 -1.73 -9.60
C GLU A 15 -3.01 -2.93 -8.73
N ILE A 16 -3.98 -3.74 -8.30
CA ILE A 16 -3.70 -5.00 -7.59
C ILE A 16 -2.84 -5.93 -8.45
N VAL A 17 -3.14 -6.06 -9.75
CA VAL A 17 -2.32 -6.87 -10.67
C VAL A 17 -0.89 -6.35 -10.75
N ARG A 18 -0.69 -5.02 -10.78
CA ARG A 18 0.63 -4.41 -10.77
C ARG A 18 1.37 -4.68 -9.47
N LEU A 19 0.73 -4.49 -8.31
CA LEU A 19 1.30 -4.80 -6.99
C LEU A 19 1.72 -6.27 -6.89
N LYS A 20 0.87 -7.20 -7.34
CA LYS A 20 1.19 -8.64 -7.39
C LYS A 20 2.35 -8.96 -8.33
N ALA A 21 2.47 -8.23 -9.44
CA ALA A 21 3.58 -8.41 -10.37
C ALA A 21 4.91 -7.92 -9.81
N VAL A 22 4.93 -6.78 -9.09
CA VAL A 22 6.16 -6.22 -8.50
C VAL A 22 6.56 -6.91 -7.19
N HIS A 23 5.62 -7.49 -6.44
CA HIS A 23 5.86 -8.17 -5.17
C HIS A 23 7.06 -9.15 -5.17
N PRO A 24 7.20 -10.09 -6.12
CA PRO A 24 8.36 -10.98 -6.15
C PRO A 24 9.66 -10.30 -6.61
N GLN A 25 9.57 -9.13 -7.24
CA GLN A 25 10.69 -8.41 -7.85
C GLN A 25 11.34 -7.40 -6.89
N VAL A 26 10.67 -7.03 -5.79
CA VAL A 26 11.26 -6.15 -4.77
C VAL A 26 12.13 -6.95 -3.78
N PRO A 27 13.25 -6.37 -3.30
CA PRO A 27 13.98 -6.94 -2.17
C PRO A 27 13.05 -7.06 -0.95
N THR A 28 13.09 -8.20 -0.25
CA THR A 28 12.23 -8.41 0.93
C THR A 28 12.41 -7.33 1.97
N HIS A 29 13.66 -6.97 2.30
CA HIS A 29 13.95 -5.95 3.30
C HIS A 29 14.56 -4.70 2.66
N SER A 30 14.15 -3.53 3.13
CA SER A 30 14.76 -2.23 2.83
C SER A 30 16.14 -2.13 3.48
N PHE A 31 16.92 -1.12 3.08
CA PHE A 31 18.20 -0.82 3.74
C PHE A 31 18.04 -0.46 5.23
N PHE A 32 16.86 0.03 5.62
CA PHE A 32 16.53 0.42 7.00
C PHE A 32 15.90 -0.73 7.80
N GLY A 33 15.68 -1.90 7.17
CA GLY A 33 15.12 -3.09 7.81
C GLY A 33 13.61 -3.26 7.63
N ASP A 34 12.94 -2.39 6.87
CA ASP A 34 11.50 -2.53 6.61
C ASP A 34 11.21 -3.73 5.71
N ASP A 35 10.14 -4.47 5.98
CA ASP A 35 9.69 -5.52 5.07
C ASP A 35 8.86 -4.90 3.94
N ASN A 36 9.48 -4.77 2.76
CA ASN A 36 8.84 -4.23 1.56
C ASN A 36 7.73 -5.15 1.05
N ARG A 37 7.85 -6.47 1.25
CA ARG A 37 6.83 -7.42 0.78
C ARG A 37 5.61 -7.35 1.68
N ALA A 38 5.79 -7.26 2.99
CA ALA A 38 4.70 -7.01 3.93
C ALA A 38 3.98 -5.69 3.61
N ALA A 39 4.73 -4.64 3.23
CA ALA A 39 4.14 -3.36 2.82
C ALA A 39 3.30 -3.48 1.53
N ILE A 40 3.77 -4.22 0.52
CA ILE A 40 3.00 -4.49 -0.71
C ILE A 40 1.76 -5.36 -0.40
N ASP A 41 1.91 -6.39 0.44
CA ASP A 41 0.80 -7.25 0.85
C ASP A 41 -0.28 -6.46 1.59
N ALA A 42 0.11 -5.50 2.44
CA ALA A 42 -0.82 -4.60 3.11
C ALA A 42 -1.59 -3.73 2.10
N GLN A 43 -0.91 -3.16 1.10
CA GLN A 43 -1.57 -2.40 0.02
C GLN A 43 -2.57 -3.24 -0.76
N ILE A 44 -2.18 -4.46 -1.15
CA ILE A 44 -3.05 -5.40 -1.86
C ILE A 44 -4.30 -5.67 -1.00
N ARG A 45 -4.13 -5.97 0.29
CA ARG A 45 -5.23 -6.27 1.20
C ARG A 45 -6.21 -5.11 1.32
N VAL A 46 -5.71 -3.88 1.48
CA VAL A 46 -6.56 -2.68 1.54
C VAL A 46 -7.39 -2.51 0.28
N LEU A 47 -6.79 -2.72 -0.89
CA LEU A 47 -7.49 -2.58 -2.18
C LEU A 47 -8.48 -3.74 -2.44
N GLU A 48 -8.15 -4.97 -2.05
CA GLU A 48 -8.99 -6.15 -2.22
C GLU A 48 -10.20 -6.17 -1.28
N GLU A 49 -10.00 -5.81 -0.01
CA GLU A 49 -11.05 -5.82 1.00
C GLU A 49 -11.82 -4.49 1.04
N GLY A 50 -11.29 -3.43 0.43
CA GLY A 50 -11.88 -2.09 0.49
C GLY A 50 -11.88 -1.54 1.92
N MET A 51 -10.79 -1.78 2.65
CA MET A 51 -10.69 -1.49 4.09
C MET A 51 -10.92 -0.01 4.37
N SER A 52 -11.65 0.28 5.44
CA SER A 52 -11.79 1.61 6.02
C SER A 52 -10.53 2.03 6.79
N LEU A 53 -10.38 3.34 7.04
CA LEU A 53 -9.25 3.88 7.79
C LEU A 53 -9.05 3.22 9.17
N ASP A 54 -10.16 2.96 9.89
CA ASP A 54 -10.11 2.29 11.20
C ASP A 54 -9.61 0.86 11.07
N GLU A 55 -10.07 0.11 10.06
CA GLU A 55 -9.61 -1.25 9.78
C GLU A 55 -8.12 -1.29 9.38
N VAL A 56 -7.64 -0.29 8.64
CA VAL A 56 -6.22 -0.15 8.29
C VAL A 56 -5.37 0.05 9.55
N HIS A 57 -5.79 0.96 10.43
CA HIS A 57 -5.08 1.19 11.69
C HIS A 57 -5.14 -0.03 12.62
N GLU A 58 -6.27 -0.74 12.70
CA GLU A 58 -6.38 -1.96 13.51
C GLU A 58 -5.48 -3.07 12.97
N ALA A 59 -5.43 -3.25 11.64
CA ALA A 59 -4.67 -4.34 11.02
C ALA A 59 -3.16 -4.09 10.97
N PHE A 60 -2.72 -2.84 10.81
CA PHE A 60 -1.32 -2.51 10.53
C PHE A 60 -0.72 -1.45 11.48
N GLY A 61 -1.55 -0.83 12.34
CA GLY A 61 -1.16 0.26 13.23
C GLY A 61 -0.69 -0.17 14.62
N GLU A 62 -0.95 -1.41 15.01
CA GLU A 62 -0.60 -1.93 16.32
C GLU A 62 0.79 -2.58 16.33
N LEU A 63 1.46 -2.52 17.48
CA LEU A 63 2.64 -3.35 17.75
C LEU A 63 2.21 -4.81 17.72
N THR A 64 2.85 -5.65 16.91
CA THR A 64 2.64 -7.10 17.00
C THR A 64 3.00 -7.59 18.40
N GLU A 65 2.53 -8.79 18.79
CA GLU A 65 2.92 -9.40 20.07
C GLU A 65 4.46 -9.56 20.22
N GLU A 66 5.17 -9.55 19.10
CA GLU A 66 6.63 -9.62 18.99
C GLU A 66 7.30 -8.23 19.11
N GLY A 67 6.51 -7.15 19.21
CA GLY A 67 6.97 -5.77 19.35
C GLY A 67 7.35 -5.11 18.02
N ASP A 68 7.08 -5.76 16.89
CA ASP A 68 7.46 -5.27 15.57
C ASP A 68 6.33 -4.42 14.98
N PHE A 69 6.39 -3.11 15.21
CA PHE A 69 5.58 -2.13 14.48
C PHE A 69 6.33 -1.68 13.22
N SER A 70 5.83 -2.06 12.04
CA SER A 70 6.37 -1.58 10.77
C SER A 70 5.62 -0.33 10.33
N GLN A 71 6.18 0.84 10.67
CA GLN A 71 5.65 2.12 10.22
C GLN A 71 5.51 2.16 8.69
N ASN A 72 6.48 1.62 7.95
CA ASN A 72 6.43 1.55 6.50
C ASN A 72 5.22 0.73 5.97
N THR A 73 4.86 -0.36 6.66
CA THR A 73 3.70 -1.18 6.27
C THR A 73 2.40 -0.39 6.45
N LEU A 74 2.23 0.29 7.59
CA LEU A 74 1.08 1.16 7.83
C LEU A 74 1.00 2.31 6.82
N ASP A 75 2.11 3.02 6.59
CA ASP A 75 2.17 4.15 5.66
C ASP A 75 1.79 3.71 4.23
N CYS A 76 2.26 2.54 3.80
CA CYS A 76 1.88 1.96 2.50
C CYS A 76 0.40 1.59 2.45
N ALA A 77 -0.15 0.99 3.51
CA ALA A 77 -1.57 0.64 3.61
C ALA A 77 -2.48 1.88 3.56
N LEU A 78 -2.11 2.95 4.27
CA LEU A 78 -2.80 4.25 4.24
C LEU A 78 -2.77 4.86 2.84
N THR A 79 -1.62 4.80 2.15
CA THR A 79 -1.51 5.25 0.76
C THR A 79 -2.50 4.51 -0.15
N ALA A 80 -2.69 3.21 0.03
CA ALA A 80 -3.67 2.43 -0.73
C ALA A 80 -5.11 2.83 -0.40
N HIS A 81 -5.42 3.08 0.88
CA HIS A 81 -6.72 3.59 1.32
C HIS A 81 -7.04 4.96 0.70
N ASP A 82 -6.08 5.87 0.73
CA ASP A 82 -6.25 7.23 0.20
C ASP A 82 -6.38 7.19 -1.33
N TRP A 83 -5.66 6.28 -2.00
CA TRP A 83 -5.85 6.05 -3.43
C TRP A 83 -7.25 5.51 -3.74
N LEU A 84 -7.71 4.50 -3.01
CA LEU A 84 -9.05 3.91 -3.13
C LEU A 84 -10.16 4.96 -2.95
N ASN A 85 -9.94 5.95 -2.09
CA ASN A 85 -10.88 7.03 -1.82
C ASN A 85 -10.66 8.30 -2.66
N GLY A 86 -9.66 8.34 -3.54
CA GLY A 86 -9.35 9.51 -4.36
C GLY A 86 -8.80 10.69 -3.55
N ASP A 87 -8.34 10.42 -2.33
CA ASP A 87 -7.86 11.41 -1.36
C ASP A 87 -6.34 11.62 -1.40
N LEU A 88 -5.61 10.88 -2.24
CA LEU A 88 -4.18 11.12 -2.45
C LEU A 88 -3.86 12.57 -2.85
N ALA A 89 -2.73 13.05 -2.37
CA ALA A 89 -2.20 14.34 -2.77
C ALA A 89 -1.87 14.38 -4.27
N ALA A 90 -1.81 15.60 -4.84
CA ALA A 90 -1.61 15.78 -6.28
C ALA A 90 -0.25 15.24 -6.76
N ASP A 91 0.75 15.29 -5.89
CA ASP A 91 2.13 14.83 -6.09
C ASP A 91 2.37 13.37 -5.68
N GLU A 92 1.37 12.69 -5.10
CA GLU A 92 1.46 11.28 -4.77
C GLU A 92 1.07 10.40 -5.96
N ALA A 93 1.73 9.26 -6.11
CA ALA A 93 1.48 8.32 -7.20
C ALA A 93 0.59 7.16 -6.74
N SER A 94 0.17 6.30 -7.68
CA SER A 94 -0.59 5.10 -7.31
C SER A 94 0.29 4.12 -6.51
N PRO A 95 -0.30 3.25 -5.68
CA PRO A 95 0.43 2.34 -4.79
C PRO A 95 1.59 1.58 -5.45
N ALA A 96 1.39 1.04 -6.66
CA ALA A 96 2.40 0.26 -7.38
C ALA A 96 3.57 1.12 -7.91
N PHE A 97 3.35 2.41 -8.21
CA PHE A 97 4.33 3.26 -8.87
C PHE A 97 5.64 3.39 -8.06
N GLY A 98 5.55 3.45 -6.72
CA GLY A 98 6.73 3.51 -5.85
C GLY A 98 7.60 2.25 -5.94
N TRP A 99 6.97 1.09 -6.14
CA TRP A 99 7.64 -0.20 -6.18
C TRP A 99 8.27 -0.52 -7.54
N GLU A 100 7.68 -0.04 -8.63
CA GLU A 100 8.20 -0.21 -10.00
C GLU A 100 9.63 0.32 -10.15
N GLY A 101 10.02 1.35 -9.37
CA GLY A 101 11.37 1.91 -9.38
C GLY A 101 12.43 1.05 -8.69
N ILE A 102 12.04 0.11 -7.83
CA ILE A 102 12.95 -0.75 -7.08
C ILE A 102 12.86 -2.24 -7.44
N ALA A 103 11.82 -2.63 -8.18
CA ALA A 103 11.66 -3.96 -8.76
C ALA A 103 12.82 -4.31 -9.71
N ARG A 104 13.29 -5.56 -9.70
CA ARG A 104 14.42 -6.06 -10.49
C ARG A 104 14.13 -7.38 -11.20
#